data_AF-A0A382HJ98-F1
#
_entry.id   AF-A0A382HJ98-F1
#
_cell.length_a   1.000
_cell.length_b   1.000
_cell.length_c   1.000
_cell.angle_alpha   90.00
_cell.angle_beta   90.00
_cell.angle_gamma   90.00
#
_symmetry.space_group_name_H-M   'P 1'
#
loop_
_entity.id
_entity.type
_entity.pdbx_description
1 polymer ?
#
loop_
_entity_poly.entity_id
_entity_poly.type
_entity_poly.pdbx_seq_one_letter_code
_entity_poly.pdbx_strand_id
1 'polypeptide(L)'
;MNSSDMTTDKIIFWNQGEFFSFLLANSLQKKINGEFYEILDIPDRQKPFYRNQKLVDFKKIWFFHDEISKPRKEIDIEFLTSFEEKYNINLWLLALNERLFNEYNEFYKFSAEEILSILEDECKLFEKIIEEVKPKFLISFKSTFHHHELFHQMCKVSGVKPLIFGASVFANRCIISEEPNILDDKRTIEELESSNRNFEELEKYWKKFELRKQTDDQAYSLRKSKIPKINAGIDFLLSKNITENNYGYYGHTKPKALSNYVGGITKKKIRSDFMDKNFSKTVDSKHFVYFPLHQTPERELLIASPFNTNQIETIKHISKSLPIDYRLLVKEHPAQVTRE
;
A
#
# COMPACT_ATOMS: atom_id res chain seq x y z
N MET A 1 15.72 44.65 14.76
CA MET A 1 15.15 44.60 13.39
C MET A 1 14.69 43.18 13.13
N ASN A 2 13.37 43.02 13.13
CA ASN A 2 12.52 41.92 12.67
C ASN A 2 12.97 40.48 12.96
N SER A 3 12.44 39.93 14.06
CA SER A 3 12.00 38.55 14.09
C SER A 3 11.00 38.36 12.95
N SER A 4 11.48 37.89 11.80
CA SER A 4 10.59 37.26 10.83
C SER A 4 9.82 36.18 11.56
N ASP A 5 8.49 36.22 11.51
CA ASP A 5 7.62 35.09 11.85
C ASP A 5 8.23 33.81 11.25
N MET A 6 8.93 33.01 12.06
CA MET A 6 9.25 31.65 11.66
C MET A 6 7.94 30.89 11.76
N THR A 7 7.18 30.92 10.66
CA THR A 7 5.96 30.14 10.49
C THR A 7 6.27 28.69 10.85
N THR A 8 5.66 28.21 11.92
CA THR A 8 5.79 26.82 12.38
C THR A 8 5.33 25.89 11.26
N ASP A 9 6.18 24.96 10.84
CA ASP A 9 5.84 24.02 9.77
C ASP A 9 4.77 23.04 10.26
N LYS A 10 3.66 22.96 9.53
CA LYS A 10 2.58 22.01 9.80
C LYS A 10 2.81 20.71 9.04
N ILE A 11 2.75 19.59 9.74
CA ILE A 11 3.09 18.27 9.20
C ILE A 11 1.96 17.29 9.47
N ILE A 12 1.46 16.64 8.43
CA ILE A 12 0.52 15.53 8.55
C ILE A 12 1.29 14.21 8.46
N PHE A 13 1.03 13.32 9.41
CA PHE A 13 1.46 11.94 9.38
C PHE A 13 0.29 11.06 8.96
N TRP A 14 0.49 10.20 7.97
CA TRP A 14 -0.43 9.11 7.67
C TRP A 14 0.05 7.83 8.34
N ASN A 15 -0.82 7.18 9.09
CA ASN A 15 -0.48 6.01 9.89
C ASN A 15 -1.54 4.91 9.77
N GLN A 16 -1.11 3.72 9.37
CA GLN A 16 -1.98 2.54 9.17
C GLN A 16 -1.89 1.53 10.33
N GLY A 17 -1.50 2.00 11.53
CA GLY A 17 -1.39 1.18 12.74
C GLY A 17 0.00 0.61 13.00
N GLU A 18 0.94 0.85 12.09
CA GLU A 18 2.35 0.55 12.30
C GLU A 18 2.99 1.62 13.19
N PHE A 19 3.71 1.22 14.23
CA PHE A 19 4.31 2.16 15.18
C PHE A 19 5.40 3.06 14.57
N PHE A 20 5.85 2.81 13.34
CA PHE A 20 6.94 3.59 12.76
C PHE A 20 6.59 5.07 12.56
N SER A 21 5.46 5.40 11.92
CA SER A 21 5.05 6.81 11.71
C SER A 21 4.93 7.56 13.04
N PHE A 22 4.36 6.90 14.04
CA PHE A 22 4.21 7.42 15.39
C PHE A 22 5.56 7.64 16.11
N LEU A 23 6.47 6.66 16.05
CA LEU A 23 7.80 6.77 16.64
C LEU A 23 8.65 7.85 15.94
N LEU A 24 8.49 7.99 14.62
CA LEU A 24 9.11 9.05 13.84
C LEU A 24 8.60 10.42 14.28
N ALA A 25 7.29 10.60 14.44
CA ALA A 25 6.71 11.83 14.98
C ALA A 25 7.27 12.16 16.38
N ASN A 26 7.33 11.19 17.30
CA ASN A 26 7.95 11.36 18.62
C ASN A 26 9.43 11.78 18.56
N SER A 27 10.17 11.29 17.56
CA SER A 27 11.57 11.69 17.34
C SER A 27 11.66 13.11 16.77
N LEU A 28 10.84 13.43 15.78
CA LEU A 28 10.87 14.70 15.06
C LEU A 28 10.46 15.88 15.95
N GLN A 29 9.43 15.75 16.79
CA GLN A 29 8.98 16.85 17.66
C GLN A 29 10.06 17.32 18.63
N LYS A 30 11.06 16.48 18.92
CA LYS A 30 12.22 16.80 19.78
C LYS A 30 13.32 17.55 19.02
N LYS A 31 13.24 17.59 17.69
CA LYS A 31 14.28 18.07 16.78
C LYS A 31 13.86 19.28 15.97
N ILE A 32 12.56 19.45 15.72
CA ILE A 32 12.02 20.56 14.91
C ILE A 32 10.90 21.28 15.65
N ASN A 33 10.78 22.58 15.40
CA ASN A 33 9.62 23.36 15.83
C ASN A 33 8.52 23.23 14.76
N GLY A 34 7.59 22.31 14.96
CA GLY A 34 6.51 22.00 14.01
C GLY A 34 5.19 21.66 14.70
N GLU A 35 4.07 21.86 14.01
CA GLU A 35 2.74 21.44 14.45
C GLU A 35 2.38 20.12 13.79
N PHE A 36 2.14 19.09 14.59
CA PHE A 36 1.95 17.75 14.09
C PHE A 36 0.48 17.35 14.11
N TYR A 37 0.07 16.66 13.05
CA TYR A 37 -1.28 16.23 12.78
C TYR A 37 -1.23 14.77 12.33
N GLU A 38 -2.24 13.96 12.65
CA GLU A 38 -2.23 12.52 12.31
C GLU A 38 -3.56 12.07 11.70
N ILE A 39 -3.48 11.35 10.58
CA ILE A 39 -4.60 10.57 10.01
C ILE A 39 -4.32 9.10 10.30
N LEU A 40 -5.24 8.46 11.03
CA LEU A 40 -5.16 7.07 11.46
C LEU A 40 -6.15 6.19 10.68
N ASP A 41 -5.60 5.33 9.84
CA ASP A 41 -6.28 4.27 9.09
C ASP A 41 -6.14 2.94 9.86
N ILE A 42 -6.86 2.82 10.97
CA ILE A 42 -6.69 1.73 11.94
C ILE A 42 -8.03 1.14 12.41
N PRO A 43 -8.06 -0.15 12.81
CA PRO A 43 -9.25 -0.74 13.43
C PRO A 43 -9.52 -0.14 14.83
N ASP A 44 -10.79 -0.18 15.24
CA ASP A 44 -11.27 0.36 16.52
C ASP A 44 -10.48 -0.12 17.74
N ARG A 45 -10.03 -1.38 17.71
CA ARG A 45 -9.26 -1.99 18.79
C ARG A 45 -7.98 -1.21 19.13
N GLN A 46 -7.39 -0.50 18.17
CA GLN A 46 -6.17 0.28 18.37
C GLN A 46 -6.43 1.72 18.83
N LYS A 47 -7.62 2.27 18.62
CA LYS A 47 -7.96 3.66 18.97
C LYS A 47 -7.68 4.04 20.43
N PRO A 48 -7.94 3.18 21.45
CA PRO A 48 -7.65 3.52 22.84
C PRO A 48 -6.18 3.85 23.10
N PHE A 49 -5.22 3.25 22.37
CA PHE A 49 -3.81 3.61 22.51
C PHE A 49 -3.57 5.05 22.05
N TYR A 50 -3.98 5.37 20.81
CA TYR A 50 -3.75 6.68 20.20
C TYR A 50 -4.49 7.82 20.91
N ARG A 51 -5.64 7.57 21.51
CA ARG A 51 -6.37 8.56 22.32
C ARG A 51 -5.70 8.88 23.65
N ASN A 52 -5.02 7.92 24.25
CA ASN A 52 -4.48 8.04 25.61
C ASN A 52 -2.96 8.28 25.65
N GLN A 53 -2.26 8.08 24.53
CA GLN A 53 -0.82 8.30 24.45
C GLN A 53 -0.48 9.78 24.71
N LYS A 54 0.65 10.02 25.38
CA LYS A 54 1.20 11.37 25.66
C LYS A 54 2.62 11.56 25.10
N LEU A 55 3.04 10.65 24.23
CA LEU A 55 4.38 10.64 23.67
C LEU A 55 4.52 11.68 22.58
N VAL A 56 3.47 11.92 21.79
CA VAL A 56 3.46 12.92 20.71
C VAL A 56 2.36 13.95 20.94
N ASP A 57 2.69 15.23 20.86
CA ASP A 57 1.73 16.34 20.95
C ASP A 57 1.09 16.62 19.59
N PHE A 58 0.17 15.74 19.17
CA PHE A 58 -0.63 15.98 17.97
C PHE A 58 -1.69 17.05 18.23
N LYS A 59 -1.74 18.08 17.37
CA LYS A 59 -2.75 19.14 17.44
C LYS A 59 -4.15 18.62 17.12
N LYS A 60 -4.25 17.65 16.21
CA LYS A 60 -5.49 16.96 15.86
C LYS A 60 -5.17 15.58 15.30
N ILE A 61 -6.02 14.62 15.65
CA ILE A 61 -5.97 13.24 15.16
C ILE A 61 -7.32 12.94 14.52
N TRP A 62 -7.31 12.50 13.27
CA TRP A 62 -8.49 11.98 12.59
C TRP A 62 -8.42 10.45 12.54
N PHE A 63 -9.46 9.79 13.03
CA PHE A 63 -9.65 8.37 12.81
C PHE A 63 -10.40 8.21 11.50
N PHE A 64 -9.70 7.86 10.42
CA PHE A 64 -10.22 7.89 9.05
C PHE A 64 -11.61 7.25 8.93
N HIS A 65 -11.77 6.04 9.45
CA HIS A 65 -13.02 5.30 9.38
C HIS A 65 -14.18 5.92 10.20
N ASP A 66 -13.92 6.76 11.21
CA ASP A 66 -14.98 7.46 11.94
C ASP A 66 -15.59 8.61 11.13
N GLU A 67 -14.87 9.09 10.11
CA GLU A 67 -15.29 10.19 9.24
C GLU A 67 -16.00 9.68 7.97
N ILE A 68 -16.08 8.37 7.78
CA ILE A 68 -16.79 7.74 6.65
C ILE A 68 -18.15 7.25 7.15
N SER A 69 -19.21 7.84 6.61
CA SER A 69 -20.57 7.48 6.97
C SER A 69 -20.92 6.09 6.43
N LYS A 70 -21.97 5.50 7.00
CA LYS A 70 -22.60 4.33 6.36
C LYS A 70 -23.09 4.74 4.97
N PRO A 71 -22.93 3.87 3.95
CA PRO A 71 -23.36 4.18 2.59
C PRO A 71 -24.79 4.70 2.52
N ARG A 72 -24.95 5.84 1.86
CA ARG A 72 -26.24 6.49 1.61
C ARG A 72 -26.64 6.35 0.14
N LYS A 73 -27.95 6.46 -0.12
CA LYS A 73 -28.49 6.42 -1.48
C LYS A 73 -28.37 7.73 -2.23
N GLU A 74 -28.37 8.85 -1.52
CA GLU A 74 -28.24 10.18 -2.11
C GLU A 74 -26.76 10.58 -2.15
N ILE A 75 -26.25 10.74 -3.36
CA ILE A 75 -24.84 11.00 -3.66
C ILE A 75 -24.75 12.34 -4.39
N ASP A 76 -23.82 13.17 -3.96
CA ASP A 76 -23.56 14.47 -4.57
C ASP A 76 -22.62 14.32 -5.78
N ILE A 77 -23.19 13.94 -6.92
CA ILE A 77 -22.44 13.74 -8.17
C ILE A 77 -21.82 15.04 -8.69
N GLU A 78 -22.48 16.18 -8.48
CA GLU A 78 -21.96 17.49 -8.88
C GLU A 78 -20.68 17.81 -8.09
N PHE A 79 -20.69 17.59 -6.77
CA PHE A 79 -19.49 17.70 -5.94
C PHE A 79 -18.37 16.78 -6.43
N LEU A 80 -18.64 15.48 -6.63
CA LEU A 80 -17.62 14.52 -7.07
C LEU A 80 -17.01 14.90 -8.43
N THR A 81 -17.82 15.38 -9.37
CA THR A 81 -17.36 15.84 -10.68
C THR A 81 -16.44 17.06 -10.53
N SER A 82 -16.88 18.07 -9.75
CA SER A 82 -16.08 19.26 -9.49
C SER A 82 -14.77 18.95 -8.75
N PHE A 83 -14.78 17.92 -7.90
CA PHE A 83 -13.61 17.42 -7.19
C PHE A 83 -12.60 16.80 -8.15
N GLU A 84 -13.05 15.92 -9.07
CA GLU A 84 -12.18 15.32 -10.09
C GLU A 84 -11.49 16.39 -10.94
N GLU A 85 -12.22 17.45 -11.33
CA GLU A 85 -11.68 18.59 -12.06
C GLU A 85 -10.68 19.39 -11.23
N LYS A 86 -11.02 19.73 -9.97
CA LYS A 86 -10.18 20.53 -9.07
C LYS A 86 -8.83 19.85 -8.80
N TYR A 87 -8.84 18.53 -8.57
CA TYR A 87 -7.63 17.78 -8.23
C TYR A 87 -7.00 17.05 -9.42
N ASN A 88 -7.64 17.03 -10.59
CA ASN A 88 -7.22 16.24 -11.75
C ASN A 88 -6.99 14.76 -11.38
N ILE A 89 -7.95 14.17 -10.65
CA ILE A 89 -7.92 12.79 -10.17
C ILE A 89 -9.08 12.04 -10.81
N ASN A 90 -8.84 10.79 -11.22
CA ASN A 90 -9.88 9.87 -11.66
C ASN A 90 -10.29 8.95 -10.49
N LEU A 91 -11.34 9.34 -9.78
CA LEU A 91 -11.87 8.64 -8.61
C LEU A 91 -12.35 7.24 -8.98
N TRP A 92 -13.00 7.09 -10.13
CA TRP A 92 -13.51 5.80 -10.57
C TRP A 92 -12.38 4.81 -10.90
N LEU A 93 -11.28 5.28 -11.47
CA LEU A 93 -10.10 4.46 -11.74
C LEU A 93 -9.47 3.94 -10.44
N LEU A 94 -9.39 4.79 -9.41
CA LEU A 94 -8.92 4.39 -8.09
C LEU A 94 -9.86 3.35 -7.47
N ALA A 95 -11.17 3.57 -7.52
CA ALA A 95 -12.16 2.69 -6.92
C ALA A 95 -12.27 1.33 -7.63
N LEU A 96 -12.27 1.29 -8.96
CA LEU A 96 -12.37 0.03 -9.72
C LEU A 96 -11.16 -0.89 -9.51
N ASN A 97 -10.00 -0.31 -9.23
CA ASN A 97 -8.79 -1.07 -8.95
C ASN A 97 -8.58 -1.32 -7.44
N GLU A 98 -9.48 -0.86 -6.58
CA GLU A 98 -9.37 -1.11 -5.15
C GLU A 98 -9.76 -2.55 -4.81
N ARG A 99 -8.87 -3.25 -4.08
CA ARG A 99 -9.06 -4.62 -3.60
C ARG A 99 -10.26 -4.76 -2.66
N LEU A 100 -10.69 -3.68 -2.01
CA LEU A 100 -11.89 -3.63 -1.17
C LEU A 100 -13.18 -3.61 -1.99
N PHE A 101 -13.17 -3.01 -3.19
CA PHE A 101 -14.39 -2.79 -3.99
C PHE A 101 -14.54 -3.77 -5.16
N ASN A 102 -13.48 -4.47 -5.54
CA ASN A 102 -13.48 -5.40 -6.67
C ASN A 102 -13.55 -6.88 -6.26
N GLU A 103 -13.26 -7.77 -7.21
CA GLU A 103 -13.31 -9.23 -7.08
C GLU A 103 -12.42 -9.81 -5.96
N TYR A 104 -11.44 -9.06 -5.45
CA TYR A 104 -10.58 -9.52 -4.36
C TYR A 104 -11.26 -9.47 -2.99
N ASN A 105 -12.38 -8.76 -2.83
CA ASN A 105 -13.15 -8.77 -1.60
C ASN A 105 -14.07 -10.00 -1.53
N GLU A 106 -13.61 -11.03 -0.81
CA GLU A 106 -14.41 -12.23 -0.60
C GLU A 106 -15.55 -12.05 0.44
N PHE A 107 -15.60 -10.92 1.14
CA PHE A 107 -16.50 -10.67 2.27
C PHE A 107 -17.73 -9.84 1.91
N TYR A 108 -17.58 -8.89 1.01
CA TYR A 108 -18.66 -7.98 0.64
C TYR A 108 -18.54 -7.55 -0.82
N LYS A 109 -19.69 -7.39 -1.47
CA LYS A 109 -19.76 -6.87 -2.84
C LYS A 109 -20.46 -5.53 -2.78
N PHE A 110 -19.67 -4.47 -2.92
CA PHE A 110 -20.17 -3.10 -2.91
C PHE A 110 -20.99 -2.81 -4.18
N SER A 111 -22.06 -2.03 -4.04
CA SER A 111 -22.73 -1.41 -5.18
C SER A 111 -21.98 -0.15 -5.63
N ALA A 112 -22.28 0.33 -6.85
CA ALA A 112 -21.70 1.57 -7.34
C ALA A 112 -22.07 2.76 -6.46
N GLU A 113 -23.31 2.80 -5.97
CA GLU A 113 -23.80 3.83 -5.06
C GLU A 113 -23.06 3.81 -3.73
N GLU A 114 -22.76 2.63 -3.19
CA GLU A 114 -22.00 2.52 -1.95
C GLU A 114 -20.56 3.01 -2.12
N ILE A 115 -19.92 2.66 -3.23
CA ILE A 115 -18.56 3.13 -3.56
C ILE A 115 -18.55 4.65 -3.67
N LEU A 116 -19.47 5.24 -4.45
CA LEU A 116 -19.55 6.68 -4.64
C LEU A 116 -19.84 7.40 -3.31
N SER A 117 -20.72 6.85 -2.47
CA SER A 117 -20.98 7.40 -1.14
C SER A 117 -19.74 7.40 -0.25
N ILE A 118 -18.89 6.38 -0.32
CA ILE A 118 -17.63 6.33 0.43
C ILE A 118 -16.66 7.37 -0.12
N LEU A 119 -16.46 7.41 -1.44
CA LEU A 119 -15.57 8.37 -2.09
C LEU A 119 -15.96 9.82 -1.77
N GLU A 120 -17.26 10.13 -1.73
CA GLU A 120 -17.75 11.47 -1.39
C GLU A 120 -17.32 11.89 0.02
N ASP A 121 -17.44 11.01 1.01
CA ASP A 121 -17.03 11.28 2.39
C ASP A 121 -15.50 11.39 2.50
N GLU A 122 -14.75 10.53 1.78
CA GLU A 122 -13.29 10.61 1.71
C GLU A 122 -12.82 11.95 1.13
N CYS A 123 -13.41 12.37 0.00
CA CYS A 123 -13.10 13.64 -0.66
C CYS A 123 -13.38 14.83 0.28
N LYS A 124 -14.57 14.88 0.88
CA LYS A 124 -14.97 15.96 1.81
C LYS A 124 -14.05 16.02 3.04
N LEU A 125 -13.68 14.86 3.60
CA LEU A 125 -12.74 14.79 4.71
C LEU A 125 -11.37 15.36 4.32
N PHE A 126 -10.83 14.92 3.20
CA PHE A 126 -9.48 15.29 2.79
C PHE A 126 -9.38 16.77 2.37
N GLU A 127 -10.38 17.30 1.66
CA GLU A 127 -10.45 18.74 1.38
C GLU A 127 -10.46 19.54 2.68
N LYS A 128 -11.33 19.17 3.63
CA LYS A 128 -11.40 19.80 4.94
C LYS A 128 -10.05 19.77 5.66
N ILE A 129 -9.36 18.63 5.68
CA ILE A 129 -8.05 18.52 6.34
C ILE A 129 -7.02 19.45 5.68
N ILE A 130 -6.92 19.44 4.35
CA ILE A 130 -5.96 20.26 3.62
C ILE A 130 -6.26 21.76 3.80
N GLU A 131 -7.53 22.17 3.75
CA GLU A 131 -7.95 23.56 3.87
C GLU A 131 -7.85 24.12 5.30
N GLU A 132 -8.20 23.32 6.31
CA GLU A 132 -8.07 23.68 7.73
C GLU A 132 -6.60 23.75 8.16
N VAL A 133 -5.81 22.73 7.82
CA VAL A 133 -4.44 22.61 8.30
C VAL A 133 -3.49 23.44 7.45
N LYS A 134 -3.61 23.39 6.12
CA LYS A 134 -2.63 23.91 5.15
C LYS A 134 -1.21 23.38 5.45
N PRO A 135 -1.03 22.05 5.44
CA PRO A 135 0.23 21.44 5.81
C PRO A 135 1.33 21.74 4.78
N LYS A 136 2.57 21.83 5.23
CA LYS A 136 3.73 21.93 4.34
C LYS A 136 4.21 20.56 3.89
N PHE A 137 4.11 19.57 4.78
CA PHE A 137 4.59 18.21 4.53
C PHE A 137 3.54 17.15 4.85
N LEU A 138 3.50 16.11 4.01
CA LEU A 138 2.88 14.83 4.31
C LEU A 138 4.00 13.81 4.54
N ILE A 139 4.11 13.26 5.76
CA ILE A 139 5.00 12.13 6.04
C ILE A 139 4.18 10.86 5.98
N SER A 140 4.59 9.94 5.11
CA SER A 140 3.80 8.74 4.84
C SER A 140 4.65 7.58 4.34
N PHE A 141 4.00 6.44 4.15
CA PHE A 141 4.53 5.28 3.46
C PHE A 141 3.90 5.15 2.07
N LYS A 142 4.46 4.24 1.28
CA LYS A 142 3.86 3.83 0.02
C LYS A 142 2.40 3.44 0.22
N SER A 143 1.51 4.11 -0.50
CA SER A 143 0.07 3.87 -0.47
C SER A 143 -0.27 2.43 -0.83
N THR A 144 -1.18 1.81 -0.08
CA THR A 144 -1.64 0.44 -0.34
C THR A 144 -3.11 0.37 -0.70
N PHE A 145 -3.90 1.32 -0.24
CA PHE A 145 -5.32 1.47 -0.52
C PHE A 145 -5.58 2.79 -1.27
N HIS A 146 -6.71 2.85 -1.97
CA HIS A 146 -7.13 3.97 -2.79
C HIS A 146 -7.30 5.25 -1.97
N HIS A 147 -7.86 5.22 -0.76
CA HIS A 147 -8.08 6.41 0.06
C HIS A 147 -6.76 7.07 0.50
N HIS A 148 -5.73 6.25 0.76
CA HIS A 148 -4.38 6.73 1.04
C HIS A 148 -3.73 7.33 -0.22
N GLU A 149 -3.89 6.67 -1.38
CA GLU A 149 -3.41 7.21 -2.67
C GLU A 149 -4.13 8.51 -3.05
N LEU A 150 -5.44 8.59 -2.83
CA LEU A 150 -6.27 9.79 -3.04
C LEU A 150 -5.72 10.96 -2.23
N PHE A 151 -5.53 10.78 -0.93
CA PHE A 151 -4.98 11.84 -0.08
C PHE A 151 -3.56 12.27 -0.52
N HIS A 152 -2.73 11.32 -0.94
CA HIS A 152 -1.40 11.62 -1.48
C HIS A 152 -1.49 12.49 -2.75
N GLN A 153 -2.32 12.12 -3.73
CA GLN A 153 -2.51 12.88 -4.96
C GLN A 153 -3.06 14.29 -4.68
N MET A 154 -4.04 14.41 -3.76
CA MET A 154 -4.58 15.70 -3.33
C MET A 154 -3.51 16.60 -2.69
N CYS A 155 -2.65 16.03 -1.85
CA CYS A 155 -1.53 16.76 -1.23
C CYS A 155 -0.63 17.40 -2.29
N LYS A 156 -0.24 16.64 -3.32
CA LYS A 156 0.62 17.14 -4.40
C LYS A 156 0.00 18.32 -5.15
N VAL A 157 -1.27 18.20 -5.52
CA VAL A 157 -1.99 19.26 -6.25
C VAL A 157 -2.13 20.51 -5.37
N SER A 158 -2.30 20.32 -4.07
CA SER A 158 -2.45 21.41 -3.09
C SER A 158 -1.12 22.04 -2.66
N GLY A 159 0.01 21.64 -3.25
CA GLY A 159 1.34 22.15 -2.91
C GLY A 159 1.91 21.62 -1.58
N VAL A 160 1.29 20.60 -0.99
CA VAL A 160 1.80 19.89 0.19
C VAL A 160 2.86 18.91 -0.29
N LYS A 161 4.08 19.01 0.24
CA LYS A 161 5.19 18.16 -0.19
C LYS A 161 5.12 16.77 0.48
N PRO A 162 4.92 15.68 -0.28
CA PRO A 162 4.98 14.33 0.27
C PRO A 162 6.43 13.92 0.56
N LEU A 163 6.64 13.24 1.67
CA LEU A 163 7.88 12.60 2.09
C LEU A 163 7.56 11.13 2.33
N ILE A 164 7.56 10.35 1.24
CA ILE A 164 7.16 8.96 1.23
C ILE A 164 8.35 8.08 1.54
N PHE A 165 8.23 7.32 2.62
CA PHE A 165 9.21 6.31 2.99
C PHE A 165 9.04 5.05 2.12
N GLY A 166 10.13 4.65 1.45
CA GLY A 166 10.25 3.41 0.70
C GLY A 166 11.42 2.56 1.19
N ALA A 167 11.22 1.23 1.24
CA ALA A 167 12.32 0.31 1.44
C ALA A 167 13.23 0.31 0.20
N SER A 168 14.55 0.37 0.40
CA SER A 168 15.50 0.25 -0.70
C SER A 168 15.72 -1.22 -1.08
N VAL A 169 16.08 -1.47 -2.34
CA VAL A 169 16.60 -2.78 -2.78
C VAL A 169 17.92 -3.14 -2.09
N PHE A 170 18.63 -2.16 -1.55
CA PHE A 170 19.82 -2.36 -0.75
C PHE A 170 19.45 -2.55 0.73
N ALA A 171 19.85 -3.67 1.33
CA ALA A 171 19.59 -3.93 2.74
C ALA A 171 20.00 -2.76 3.66
N ASN A 172 19.20 -2.51 4.70
CA ASN A 172 19.44 -1.46 5.70
C ASN A 172 19.57 -0.05 5.09
N ARG A 173 18.86 0.19 3.99
CA ARG A 173 18.70 1.50 3.36
C ARG A 173 17.22 1.77 3.10
N CYS A 174 16.87 3.04 3.15
CA CYS A 174 15.55 3.54 2.79
C CYS A 174 15.68 4.69 1.80
N ILE A 175 14.59 4.98 1.12
CA ILE A 175 14.44 6.10 0.22
C ILE A 175 13.33 6.97 0.80
N ILE A 176 13.52 8.28 0.72
CA ILE A 176 12.47 9.27 0.95
C ILE A 176 12.32 10.03 -0.36
N SER A 177 11.11 10.04 -0.89
CA SER A 177 10.79 10.68 -2.16
C SER A 177 9.36 11.20 -2.16
N GLU A 178 9.04 12.09 -3.09
CA GLU A 178 7.66 12.56 -3.32
C GLU A 178 6.79 11.46 -3.94
N GLU A 179 7.40 10.53 -4.68
CA GLU A 179 6.71 9.43 -5.33
C GLU A 179 7.23 8.05 -4.90
N PRO A 180 6.37 7.03 -4.68
CA PRO A 180 6.85 5.73 -4.26
C PRO A 180 7.72 5.05 -5.32
N ASN A 181 8.94 4.67 -4.94
CA ASN A 181 9.93 4.00 -5.79
C ASN A 181 10.46 4.84 -6.97
N ILE A 182 10.23 6.16 -6.96
CA ILE A 182 10.77 7.11 -7.94
C ILE A 182 11.68 8.08 -7.16
N LEU A 183 12.88 8.32 -7.68
CA LEU A 183 13.79 9.31 -7.08
C LEU A 183 13.36 10.72 -7.48
N ASP A 184 13.43 11.67 -6.55
CA ASP A 184 13.10 13.08 -6.82
C ASP A 184 14.15 13.79 -7.70
N ASP A 185 15.28 13.12 -7.95
CA ASP A 185 16.34 13.61 -8.82
C ASP A 185 15.89 13.59 -10.28
N LYS A 186 15.88 14.78 -10.89
CA LYS A 186 15.43 14.98 -12.28
C LYS A 186 16.55 14.87 -13.29
N ARG A 187 17.79 14.62 -12.84
CA ARG A 187 18.94 14.50 -13.74
C ARG A 187 18.79 13.30 -14.66
N THR A 188 19.23 13.44 -15.90
CA THR A 188 19.27 12.31 -16.83
C THR A 188 20.44 11.37 -16.51
N ILE A 189 20.42 10.17 -17.07
CA ILE A 189 21.51 9.20 -16.87
C ILE A 189 22.85 9.78 -17.37
N GLU A 190 22.82 10.58 -18.43
CA GLU A 190 23.98 11.23 -19.03
C GLU A 190 24.58 12.33 -18.16
N GLU A 191 23.78 12.96 -17.29
CA GLU A 191 24.22 14.01 -16.36
C GLU A 191 24.85 13.44 -15.08
N LEU A 192 24.73 12.13 -14.85
CA LEU A 192 25.27 11.47 -13.67
C LEU A 192 26.72 11.03 -13.91
N GLU A 193 27.60 11.38 -12.97
CA GLU A 193 28.98 10.88 -13.00
C GLU A 193 29.02 9.37 -12.79
N SER A 194 29.53 8.65 -13.79
CA SER A 194 29.75 7.22 -13.71
C SER A 194 30.99 6.90 -12.89
N SER A 195 30.86 5.97 -11.95
CA SER A 195 32.01 5.36 -11.26
C SER A 195 32.77 4.34 -12.13
N ASN A 196 32.35 4.14 -13.39
CA ASN A 196 32.94 3.24 -14.40
C ASN A 196 33.20 1.82 -13.89
N ARG A 197 32.31 1.31 -13.03
CA ARG A 197 32.38 -0.05 -12.51
C ARG A 197 32.02 -1.06 -13.59
N ASN A 198 32.81 -2.12 -13.69
CA ASN A 198 32.45 -3.27 -14.53
C ASN A 198 31.38 -4.15 -13.86
N PHE A 199 30.88 -5.16 -14.59
CA PHE A 199 29.84 -6.06 -14.09
C PHE A 199 30.24 -6.80 -12.80
N GLU A 200 31.48 -7.29 -12.73
CA GLU A 200 31.99 -8.05 -11.58
C GLU A 200 32.07 -7.16 -10.32
N GLU A 201 32.49 -5.91 -10.48
CA GLU A 201 32.52 -4.92 -9.41
C GLU A 201 31.12 -4.54 -8.93
N LEU A 202 30.17 -4.37 -9.85
CA LEU A 202 28.77 -4.12 -9.52
C LEU A 202 28.15 -5.30 -8.77
N GLU A 203 28.38 -6.53 -9.25
CA GLU A 203 27.90 -7.74 -8.60
C GLU A 203 28.49 -7.89 -7.19
N LYS A 204 29.79 -7.66 -7.04
CA LYS A 204 30.48 -7.67 -5.74
C LYS A 204 29.93 -6.59 -4.80
N TYR A 205 29.61 -5.40 -5.32
CA TYR A 205 29.00 -4.34 -4.52
C TYR A 205 27.59 -4.72 -4.08
N TRP A 206 26.75 -5.20 -4.99
CA TRP A 206 25.38 -5.62 -4.72
C TRP A 206 25.32 -6.75 -3.69
N LYS A 207 26.23 -7.74 -3.77
CA LYS A 207 26.36 -8.84 -2.81
C LYS A 207 26.58 -8.39 -1.36
N LYS A 208 27.09 -7.17 -1.11
CA LYS A 208 27.22 -6.60 0.24
C LYS A 208 25.88 -6.24 0.89
N PHE A 209 24.85 -6.06 0.06
CA PHE A 209 23.52 -5.60 0.47
C PHE A 209 22.43 -6.65 0.23
N GLU A 210 22.81 -7.90 -0.03
CA GLU A 210 21.88 -9.02 -0.20
C GLU A 210 21.04 -9.21 1.08
N LEU A 211 19.77 -8.76 1.01
CA LEU A 211 18.76 -8.92 2.06
C LEU A 211 18.59 -10.39 2.49
N ARG A 212 18.65 -11.32 1.52
CA ARG A 212 18.38 -12.76 1.72
C ARG A 212 19.27 -13.39 2.79
N LYS A 213 20.56 -13.03 2.84
CA LYS A 213 21.50 -13.55 3.84
C LYS A 213 21.18 -13.12 5.28
N GLN A 214 20.42 -12.03 5.48
CA GLN A 214 20.08 -11.52 6.81
C GLN A 214 18.75 -12.08 7.33
N THR A 215 17.83 -12.49 6.45
CA THR A 215 16.45 -12.86 6.81
C THR A 215 16.15 -14.36 6.85
N ASP A 216 16.94 -15.20 6.16
CA ASP A 216 16.66 -16.65 6.04
C ASP A 216 16.68 -17.37 7.41
N ASP A 217 17.55 -16.97 8.35
CA ASP A 217 17.63 -17.56 9.69
C ASP A 217 16.46 -17.15 10.61
N GLN A 218 15.90 -15.96 10.42
CA GLN A 218 14.79 -15.44 11.24
C GLN A 218 13.43 -15.97 10.80
N ALA A 219 13.18 -16.08 9.48
CA ALA A 219 11.91 -16.59 8.97
C ALA A 219 11.69 -18.08 9.32
N TYR A 220 12.77 -18.87 9.37
CA TYR A 220 12.71 -20.30 9.69
C TYR A 220 12.51 -20.59 11.19
N SER A 221 12.93 -19.68 12.07
CA SER A 221 12.84 -19.85 13.53
C SER A 221 11.48 -19.41 14.11
N LEU A 222 10.84 -18.39 13.53
CA LEU A 222 9.58 -17.81 14.05
C LEU A 222 8.34 -18.74 13.93
N ARG A 223 8.40 -19.81 13.13
CA ARG A 223 7.22 -20.67 12.82
C ARG A 223 7.22 -22.06 13.47
N LYS A 224 8.11 -22.36 14.42
CA LYS A 224 8.23 -23.72 14.97
C LYS A 224 7.10 -24.11 15.94
N SER A 225 6.50 -23.16 16.65
CA SER A 225 5.48 -23.50 17.68
C SER A 225 4.06 -23.48 17.12
N LYS A 226 3.32 -24.57 17.32
CA LYS A 226 1.88 -24.66 17.01
C LYS A 226 0.99 -23.98 18.07
N ILE A 227 1.53 -23.74 19.28
CA ILE A 227 0.77 -23.20 20.42
C ILE A 227 0.24 -21.78 20.14
N PRO A 228 1.04 -20.81 19.66
CA PRO A 228 0.54 -19.48 19.32
C PRO A 228 -0.59 -19.49 18.29
N LYS A 229 -0.55 -20.42 17.33
CA LYS A 229 -1.60 -20.57 16.32
C LYS A 229 -2.92 -21.07 16.93
N ILE A 230 -2.84 -21.99 17.89
CA ILE A 230 -4.01 -22.47 18.64
C ILE A 230 -4.59 -21.34 19.49
N ASN A 231 -3.73 -20.62 20.24
CA ASN A 231 -4.15 -19.50 21.07
C ASN A 231 -4.81 -18.39 20.25
N ALA A 232 -4.23 -18.03 19.09
CA ALA A 232 -4.83 -17.06 18.19
C ALA A 232 -6.20 -17.51 17.66
N GLY A 233 -6.39 -18.82 17.40
CA GLY A 233 -7.68 -19.37 17.03
C GLY A 233 -8.71 -19.29 18.16
N ILE A 234 -8.31 -19.60 19.39
CA ILE A 234 -9.17 -19.46 20.58
C ILE A 234 -9.54 -17.99 20.80
N ASP A 235 -8.56 -17.09 20.76
CA ASP A 235 -8.76 -15.65 20.91
C ASP A 235 -9.71 -15.11 19.84
N PHE A 236 -9.55 -15.53 18.59
CA PHE A 236 -10.47 -15.17 17.51
C PHE A 236 -11.91 -15.61 17.80
N LEU A 237 -12.10 -16.86 18.24
CA LEU A 237 -13.42 -17.40 18.57
C LEU A 237 -14.06 -16.71 19.78
N LEU A 238 -13.27 -16.30 20.78
CA LEU A 238 -13.76 -15.64 21.99
C LEU A 238 -13.92 -14.12 21.85
N SER A 239 -13.19 -13.49 20.92
CA SER A 239 -13.20 -12.03 20.74
C SER A 239 -14.58 -11.48 20.33
N LYS A 240 -14.87 -10.23 20.67
CA LYS A 240 -16.05 -9.53 20.10
C LYS A 240 -15.79 -9.21 18.64
N ASN A 241 -16.81 -9.33 17.80
CA ASN A 241 -16.73 -8.90 16.42
C ASN A 241 -16.95 -7.38 16.37
N ILE A 242 -15.88 -6.59 16.45
CA ILE A 242 -15.94 -5.12 16.41
C ILE A 242 -15.55 -4.68 15.00
N THR A 243 -16.55 -4.52 14.13
CA THR A 243 -16.35 -4.19 12.71
C THR A 243 -17.24 -3.04 12.22
N GLU A 244 -18.01 -2.40 13.10
CA GLU A 244 -19.16 -1.58 12.72
C GLU A 244 -18.82 -0.28 11.96
N ASN A 245 -17.64 0.32 12.22
CA ASN A 245 -17.29 1.63 11.67
C ASN A 245 -16.29 1.60 10.50
N ASN A 246 -15.90 0.43 9.99
CA ASN A 246 -14.93 0.35 8.89
C ASN A 246 -15.53 -0.41 7.70
N TYR A 247 -15.70 0.28 6.58
CA TYR A 247 -16.26 -0.30 5.36
C TYR A 247 -15.43 -1.49 4.83
N GLY A 248 -14.11 -1.47 5.05
CA GLY A 248 -13.22 -2.60 4.72
C GLY A 248 -13.54 -3.89 5.48
N TYR A 249 -14.33 -3.82 6.56
CA TYR A 249 -14.80 -4.99 7.31
C TYR A 249 -16.27 -5.36 7.04
N TYR A 250 -16.92 -4.78 6.03
CA TYR A 250 -18.29 -5.17 5.70
C TYR A 250 -18.37 -6.66 5.33
N GLY A 251 -19.40 -7.35 5.81
CA GLY A 251 -19.57 -8.79 5.61
C GLY A 251 -18.57 -9.68 6.37
N HIS A 252 -17.62 -9.12 7.14
CA HIS A 252 -16.70 -9.90 7.98
C HIS A 252 -17.42 -10.47 9.21
N THR A 253 -17.97 -11.67 9.05
CA THR A 253 -18.49 -12.49 10.15
C THR A 253 -17.51 -13.60 10.48
N LYS A 254 -17.46 -14.06 11.74
CA LYS A 254 -16.58 -15.18 12.14
C LYS A 254 -16.77 -16.44 11.28
N PRO A 255 -18.01 -16.89 10.97
CA PRO A 255 -18.20 -18.05 10.11
C PRO A 255 -17.63 -17.84 8.70
N LYS A 256 -17.82 -16.66 8.12
CA LYS A 256 -17.31 -16.33 6.78
C LYS A 256 -15.78 -16.26 6.76
N ALA A 257 -15.17 -15.63 7.77
CA ALA A 257 -13.72 -15.59 7.93
C ALA A 257 -13.10 -16.99 8.07
N LEU A 258 -13.73 -17.86 8.88
CA LEU A 258 -13.27 -19.25 9.03
C LEU A 258 -13.43 -20.04 7.74
N SER A 259 -14.56 -19.88 7.04
CA SER A 259 -14.82 -20.55 5.77
C SER A 259 -13.83 -20.12 4.69
N ASN A 260 -13.56 -18.82 4.57
CA ASN A 260 -12.58 -18.28 3.62
C ASN A 260 -11.16 -18.78 3.93
N TYR A 261 -10.76 -18.84 5.21
CA TYR A 261 -9.46 -19.39 5.62
C TYR A 261 -9.29 -20.86 5.22
N VAL A 262 -10.30 -21.71 5.50
CA VAL A 262 -10.26 -23.14 5.11
C VAL A 262 -10.30 -23.30 3.59
N GLY A 263 -11.11 -22.49 2.91
CA GLY A 263 -11.16 -22.42 1.46
C GLY A 263 -9.81 -22.05 0.84
N GLY A 264 -9.13 -21.05 1.40
CA GLY A 264 -7.80 -20.61 0.99
C GLY A 264 -6.76 -21.72 1.07
N ILE A 265 -6.67 -22.42 2.22
CA ILE A 265 -5.75 -23.57 2.36
C ILE A 265 -5.95 -24.60 1.25
N THR A 266 -7.22 -24.88 0.92
CA THR A 266 -7.58 -25.84 -0.14
C THR A 266 -7.20 -25.31 -1.53
N LYS A 267 -7.57 -24.07 -1.85
CA LYS A 267 -7.23 -23.41 -3.12
C LYS A 267 -5.71 -23.38 -3.33
N LYS A 268 -4.94 -23.04 -2.28
CA LYS A 268 -3.48 -23.04 -2.30
C LYS A 268 -2.90 -24.41 -2.67
N LYS A 269 -3.39 -25.48 -2.03
CA LYS A 269 -2.92 -26.84 -2.33
C LYS A 269 -3.18 -27.20 -3.79
N ILE A 270 -4.39 -26.97 -4.27
CA ILE A 270 -4.77 -27.24 -5.66
C ILE A 270 -3.87 -26.45 -6.63
N ARG A 271 -3.63 -25.16 -6.38
CA ARG A 271 -2.73 -24.34 -7.20
C ARG A 271 -1.30 -24.88 -7.19
N SER A 272 -0.75 -25.26 -6.03
CA SER A 272 0.59 -25.82 -5.92
C SER A 272 0.72 -27.13 -6.70
N ASP A 273 -0.21 -28.07 -6.49
CA ASP A 273 -0.21 -29.37 -7.16
C ASP A 273 -0.30 -29.19 -8.70
N PHE A 274 -1.11 -28.23 -9.16
CA PHE A 274 -1.18 -27.88 -10.57
C PHE A 274 0.16 -27.35 -11.10
N MET A 275 0.79 -26.39 -10.42
CA MET A 275 2.07 -25.83 -10.85
C MET A 275 3.18 -26.89 -10.85
N ASP A 276 3.28 -27.69 -9.79
CA ASP A 276 4.32 -28.72 -9.65
C ASP A 276 4.24 -29.79 -10.74
N LYS A 277 3.01 -30.08 -11.20
CA LYS A 277 2.75 -31.04 -12.27
C LYS A 277 2.96 -30.47 -13.67
N ASN A 278 2.60 -29.20 -13.90
CA ASN A 278 2.48 -28.66 -15.26
C ASN A 278 3.59 -27.66 -15.65
N PHE A 279 4.26 -27.01 -14.70
CA PHE A 279 5.21 -25.95 -15.02
C PHE A 279 6.61 -26.51 -15.33
N SER A 280 7.24 -25.98 -16.37
CA SER A 280 8.64 -26.31 -16.66
C SER A 280 9.56 -25.82 -15.55
N LYS A 281 10.53 -26.66 -15.19
CA LYS A 281 11.57 -26.35 -14.19
C LYS A 281 12.89 -25.93 -14.83
N THR A 282 12.98 -26.00 -16.15
CA THR A 282 14.17 -25.64 -16.92
C THR A 282 13.81 -24.70 -18.07
N VAL A 283 14.80 -23.91 -18.49
CA VAL A 283 14.71 -23.03 -19.65
C VAL A 283 15.49 -23.68 -20.78
N ASP A 284 14.80 -24.04 -21.87
CA ASP A 284 15.36 -24.74 -23.03
C ASP A 284 15.59 -23.83 -24.25
N SER A 285 15.17 -22.56 -24.17
CA SER A 285 15.27 -21.60 -25.28
C SER A 285 16.56 -20.80 -25.26
N LYS A 286 17.22 -20.68 -26.42
CA LYS A 286 18.39 -19.80 -26.59
C LYS A 286 18.02 -18.32 -26.61
N HIS A 287 16.90 -17.97 -27.24
CA HIS A 287 16.36 -16.62 -27.26
C HIS A 287 15.04 -16.61 -26.51
N PHE A 288 14.96 -15.78 -25.48
CA PHE A 288 13.75 -15.65 -24.69
C PHE A 288 13.55 -14.24 -24.15
N VAL A 289 12.30 -13.90 -23.90
CA VAL A 289 11.90 -12.75 -23.09
C VAL A 289 11.38 -13.28 -21.76
N TYR A 290 11.81 -12.68 -20.66
CA TYR A 290 11.38 -13.04 -19.31
C TYR A 290 10.28 -12.09 -18.84
N PHE A 291 9.16 -12.64 -18.37
CA PHE A 291 8.05 -11.88 -17.79
C PHE A 291 7.75 -12.38 -16.37
N PRO A 292 8.15 -11.65 -15.32
CA PRO A 292 7.78 -11.99 -13.95
C PRO A 292 6.32 -11.63 -13.71
N LEU A 293 5.53 -12.59 -13.24
CA LEU A 293 4.21 -12.30 -12.72
C LEU A 293 4.33 -11.47 -11.44
N HIS A 294 3.42 -10.51 -11.30
CA HIS A 294 3.19 -9.77 -10.07
C HIS A 294 2.27 -10.54 -9.14
N GLN A 295 2.39 -10.26 -7.84
CA GLN A 295 1.39 -10.69 -6.89
C GLN A 295 0.09 -9.90 -7.09
N THR A 296 -1.05 -10.49 -6.77
CA THR A 296 -2.34 -9.79 -6.86
C THR A 296 -3.21 -10.19 -5.68
N PRO A 297 -3.91 -9.27 -4.99
CA PRO A 297 -3.86 -7.82 -5.17
C PRO A 297 -2.55 -7.19 -4.68
N GLU A 298 -1.98 -6.26 -5.44
CA GLU A 298 -0.75 -5.51 -5.11
C GLU A 298 -0.81 -4.09 -5.69
N ARG A 299 -0.21 -3.11 -5.02
CA ARG A 299 -0.25 -1.69 -5.42
C ARG A 299 0.29 -1.46 -6.83
N GLU A 300 1.33 -2.18 -7.20
CA GLU A 300 2.03 -2.09 -8.48
C GLU A 300 1.06 -2.25 -9.65
N LEU A 301 0.13 -3.19 -9.52
CA LEU A 301 -0.92 -3.39 -10.52
C LEU A 301 -2.11 -2.47 -10.28
N LEU A 302 -2.58 -2.36 -9.04
CA LEU A 302 -3.85 -1.70 -8.73
C LEU A 302 -3.77 -0.16 -8.80
N ILE A 303 -2.61 0.44 -8.54
CA ILE A 303 -2.44 1.90 -8.52
C ILE A 303 -1.42 2.35 -9.55
N ALA A 304 -0.26 1.70 -9.65
CA ALA A 304 0.80 2.17 -10.56
C ALA A 304 0.56 1.78 -12.03
N SER A 305 -0.18 0.69 -12.29
CA SER A 305 -0.47 0.21 -13.64
C SER A 305 -1.94 -0.27 -13.78
N PRO A 306 -2.93 0.59 -13.48
CA PRO A 306 -4.33 0.19 -13.29
C PRO A 306 -5.00 -0.41 -14.54
N PHE A 307 -4.44 -0.18 -15.72
CA PHE A 307 -4.93 -0.77 -16.98
C PHE A 307 -4.29 -2.12 -17.33
N ASN A 308 -3.32 -2.59 -16.55
CA ASN A 308 -2.56 -3.83 -16.80
C ASN A 308 -2.76 -4.89 -15.71
N THR A 309 -3.83 -4.77 -14.91
CA THR A 309 -4.19 -5.72 -13.86
C THR A 309 -4.46 -7.13 -14.40
N ASN A 310 -5.00 -7.24 -15.63
CA ASN A 310 -5.12 -8.51 -16.33
C ASN A 310 -3.77 -8.94 -16.94
N GLN A 311 -2.92 -9.53 -16.10
CA GLN A 311 -1.59 -10.01 -16.50
C GLN A 311 -1.64 -11.06 -17.61
N ILE A 312 -2.71 -11.86 -17.71
CA ILE A 312 -2.88 -12.84 -18.79
C ILE A 312 -2.99 -12.14 -20.15
N GLU A 313 -3.74 -11.04 -20.22
CA GLU A 313 -3.88 -10.28 -21.45
C GLU A 313 -2.56 -9.59 -21.83
N THR A 314 -1.85 -9.03 -20.84
CA THR A 314 -0.49 -8.51 -21.03
C THR A 314 0.45 -9.58 -21.60
N ILE A 315 0.43 -10.80 -21.05
CA ILE A 315 1.23 -11.93 -21.55
C ILE A 315 0.89 -12.25 -23.00
N LYS A 316 -0.38 -12.26 -23.38
CA LYS A 316 -0.78 -12.50 -24.78
C LYS A 316 -0.28 -11.40 -25.71
N HIS A 317 -0.39 -10.14 -25.32
CA HIS A 317 0.11 -9.02 -26.12
C HIS A 317 1.63 -9.10 -26.33
N ILE A 318 2.39 -9.42 -25.27
CA ILE A 318 3.84 -9.62 -25.37
C ILE A 318 4.13 -10.78 -26.32
N SER A 319 3.51 -11.94 -26.09
CA SER A 319 3.72 -13.15 -26.91
C SER A 319 3.47 -12.92 -28.40
N LYS A 320 2.39 -12.19 -28.76
CA LYS A 320 2.08 -11.82 -30.15
C LYS A 320 3.10 -10.87 -30.79
N SER A 321 3.86 -10.16 -29.98
CA SER A 321 4.82 -9.14 -30.44
C SER A 321 6.26 -9.66 -30.53
N LEU A 322 6.51 -10.91 -30.11
CA LEU A 322 7.86 -11.48 -30.11
C LEU A 322 8.31 -11.87 -31.53
N PRO A 323 9.63 -11.73 -31.83
CA PRO A 323 10.20 -12.31 -33.04
C PRO A 323 9.99 -13.82 -33.12
N ILE A 324 10.02 -14.36 -34.34
CA ILE A 324 9.67 -15.77 -34.62
C ILE A 324 10.53 -16.79 -33.86
N ASP A 325 11.76 -16.43 -33.50
CA ASP A 325 12.73 -17.29 -32.81
C ASP A 325 12.79 -17.06 -31.29
N TYR A 326 11.95 -16.17 -30.73
CA TYR A 326 11.89 -15.90 -29.30
C TYR A 326 10.75 -16.68 -28.62
N ARG A 327 10.99 -17.09 -27.37
CA ARG A 327 9.96 -17.61 -26.47
C ARG A 327 9.69 -16.66 -25.31
N LEU A 328 8.43 -16.50 -24.92
CA LEU A 328 8.07 -15.80 -23.67
C LEU A 328 8.14 -16.78 -22.50
N LEU A 329 8.98 -16.49 -21.51
CA LEU A 329 9.07 -17.21 -20.25
C LEU A 329 8.34 -16.44 -19.16
N VAL A 330 7.15 -16.93 -18.80
CA VAL A 330 6.37 -16.38 -17.71
C VAL A 330 6.77 -17.06 -16.41
N LYS A 331 7.21 -16.28 -15.42
CA LYS A 331 7.65 -16.81 -14.13
C LYS A 331 6.74 -16.34 -13.01
N GLU A 332 6.16 -17.31 -12.30
CA GLU A 332 5.34 -17.02 -11.12
C GLU A 332 6.11 -16.29 -10.02
N HIS A 333 5.41 -15.37 -9.33
CA HIS A 333 5.95 -14.57 -8.25
C HIS A 333 6.29 -15.46 -7.03
N PRO A 334 7.51 -15.39 -6.46
CA PRO A 334 7.91 -16.26 -5.35
C PRO A 334 6.98 -16.19 -4.13
N ALA A 335 6.41 -15.02 -3.83
CA ALA A 335 5.52 -14.83 -2.68
C ALA A 335 4.14 -15.51 -2.85
N GLN A 336 3.78 -16.02 -4.03
CA GLN A 336 2.51 -16.74 -4.22
C GLN A 336 2.46 -18.02 -3.37
N VAL A 337 3.62 -18.57 -2.97
CA VAL A 337 3.70 -19.70 -2.04
C VAL A 337 3.10 -19.38 -0.67
N THR A 338 3.00 -18.11 -0.27
CA THR A 338 2.41 -17.71 1.01
C THR A 338 0.91 -17.43 0.93
N ARG A 339 0.35 -17.31 -0.29
CA ARG A 339 -1.07 -16.97 -0.48
C ARG A 339 -1.98 -18.18 -0.28
N GLU A 340 -2.85 -18.06 0.73
CA GLU A 340 -3.96 -19.00 1.00
C GLU A 340 -5.14 -18.65 0.08
#